data_AF-A0A937H0Q9-F1
#
_entry.id   AF-A0A937H0Q9-F1
#
_cell.length_a   1.000
_cell.length_b   1.000
_cell.length_c   1.000
_cell.angle_alpha   90.00
_cell.angle_beta   90.00
_cell.angle_gamma   90.00
#
_symmetry.space_group_name_H-M   'P 1'
#
loop_
_entity.id
_entity.type
_entity.pdbx_description
1 polymer ?
#
loop_
_entity_poly.entity_id
_entity_poly.type
_entity_poly.pdbx_seq_one_letter_code
_entity_poly.pdbx_strand_id
1 'polypeptide(L)' 'VRDYLVIQGIDPDRIKVISYGKERPAVVGSNNMAWSKNRRAVTVIE' A
#
# COMPACT_ATOMS: atom_id res chain seq x y z
N VAL A 1 5.57 -0.74 -5.65
CA VAL A 1 5.85 -1.80 -4.63
C VAL A 1 5.95 -3.16 -5.27
N ARG A 2 4.91 -3.65 -5.98
CA ARG A 2 4.95 -4.96 -6.67
C ARG A 2 6.22 -5.15 -7.52
N ASP A 3 6.49 -4.23 -8.44
CA ASP A 3 7.62 -4.41 -9.37
C ASP A 3 8.97 -4.43 -8.66
N TYR A 4 9.12 -3.65 -7.58
CA TYR A 4 10.29 -3.71 -6.72
C TYR A 4 10.47 -5.10 -6.11
N LEU A 5 9.40 -5.70 -5.56
CA LEU A 5 9.44 -7.05 -4.98
C LEU A 5 9.76 -8.13 -6.03
N VAL A 6 9.25 -7.98 -7.24
CA VAL A 6 9.57 -8.87 -8.37
C VAL A 6 11.04 -8.77 -8.75
N ILE A 7 11.60 -7.56 -8.83
CA ILE A 7 13.03 -7.34 -9.09
C ILE A 7 13.89 -7.98 -7.99
N GLN A 8 13.41 -7.98 -6.74
CA GLN A 8 14.08 -8.66 -5.62
C GLN A 8 13.91 -10.19 -5.64
N GLY A 9 13.24 -10.76 -6.66
CA GLY A 9 13.14 -12.20 -6.88
C GLY A 9 11.89 -12.87 -6.31
N ILE A 10 10.90 -12.10 -5.81
CA ILE A 10 9.61 -12.67 -5.40
C ILE A 10 8.80 -13.00 -6.65
N ASP A 11 8.34 -14.25 -6.75
CA ASP A 11 7.45 -14.71 -7.81
C ASP A 11 6.21 -13.81 -7.92
N PRO A 12 5.93 -13.19 -9.10
CA PRO A 12 4.76 -12.35 -9.32
C PRO A 12 3.43 -12.99 -8.95
N ASP A 13 3.30 -14.31 -9.08
CA ASP A 13 2.06 -15.05 -8.80
C ASP A 13 1.74 -15.09 -7.30
N ARG A 14 2.73 -14.82 -6.45
CA ARG A 14 2.57 -14.70 -4.99
C ARG A 14 2.15 -13.30 -4.54
N ILE A 15 2.02 -12.33 -5.46
CA ILE A 15 1.77 -10.92 -5.13
C ILE A 15 0.41 -10.47 -5.66
N LYS A 16 -0.54 -10.23 -4.75
CA LYS A 16 -1.82 -9.59 -5.06
C LYS A 16 -1.78 -8.09 -4.73
N VAL A 17 -2.14 -7.24 -5.69
CA VAL A 17 -2.24 -5.78 -5.50
C VAL A 17 -3.70 -5.36 -5.48
N ILE A 18 -4.12 -4.71 -4.40
CA ILE A 18 -5.48 -4.15 -4.24
C ILE A 18 -5.34 -2.67 -3.90
N SER A 19 -6.08 -1.81 -4.60
CA SER A 19 -6.15 -0.38 -4.29
C SER A 19 -7.39 -0.11 -3.43
N TYR A 20 -7.18 0.51 -2.27
CA TYR A 20 -8.27 0.94 -1.38
C TYR A 20 -8.60 2.43 -1.50
N GLY A 21 -7.91 3.17 -2.38
CA GLY A 21 -8.13 4.61 -2.55
C GLY A 21 -8.16 5.37 -1.22
N LYS A 22 -9.28 6.02 -0.92
CA LYS A 22 -9.51 6.78 0.33
C LYS A 22 -10.34 6.02 1.38
N GLU A 23 -10.74 4.78 1.09
CA GLU A 23 -11.73 4.04 1.90
C GLU A 23 -11.13 3.43 3.16
N ARG A 24 -9.80 3.25 3.22
CA ARG A 24 -9.09 2.71 4.38
C ARG A 24 -7.95 3.64 4.84
N PRO A 25 -8.26 4.81 5.42
CA PRO A 25 -7.24 5.73 5.91
C PRO A 25 -6.52 5.15 7.13
N ALA A 26 -5.21 5.42 7.24
CA ALA A 26 -4.45 5.11 8.46
C ALA A 26 -4.75 6.12 9.58
N VAL A 27 -4.97 7.38 9.20
CA VAL A 27 -5.38 8.46 10.10
C VAL A 27 -6.58 9.17 9.51
N VAL A 28 -7.65 9.27 10.28
CA VAL A 28 -8.87 9.99 9.88
C VAL A 28 -8.62 11.49 9.91
N GLY A 29 -9.13 12.21 8.91
CA GLY A 29 -9.06 13.66 8.82
C GLY A 29 -8.65 14.18 7.44
N SER A 30 -8.93 15.45 7.20
CA SER A 30 -8.74 16.14 5.91
C SER A 30 -7.77 17.30 6.05
N ASN A 31 -6.56 17.02 6.55
CA ASN A 31 -5.50 18.00 6.74
C ASN A 31 -4.14 17.43 6.29
N ASN A 32 -3.14 18.31 6.13
CA ASN A 32 -1.82 17.94 5.61
C ASN A 32 -1.15 16.82 6.40
N MET A 33 -1.30 16.83 7.72
CA MET A 33 -0.75 15.77 8.59
C MET A 33 -1.41 14.42 8.28
N ALA A 34 -2.74 14.34 8.23
CA ALA A 34 -3.45 13.10 7.93
C ALA A 34 -3.14 12.61 6.50
N TRP A 35 -3.13 13.51 5.52
CA TRP A 35 -2.79 13.15 4.14
C TRP A 35 -1.37 12.64 3.99
N SER A 36 -0.40 13.22 4.72
CA SER A 36 0.98 12.73 4.71
C SER A 36 1.08 11.29 5.21
N LYS A 37 0.26 10.91 6.19
CA LYS A 37 0.24 9.53 6.74
C LYS A 37 -0.55 8.55 5.86
N ASN A 38 -1.55 9.03 5.13
CA ASN A 38 -2.44 8.19 4.31
C ASN A 38 -1.89 7.88 2.91
N ARG A 39 -0.92 8.64 2.40
CA ARG A 39 -0.21 8.32 1.15
C ARG A 39 0.80 7.19 1.38
N ARG A 40 0.32 5.95 1.41
CA ARG A 40 1.14 4.77 1.70
C ARG A 40 0.71 3.54 0.91
N ALA A 41 1.62 2.56 0.86
CA ALA A 41 1.31 1.17 0.51
C ALA A 41 1.55 0.29 1.74
N VAL A 42 0.78 -0.79 1.87
CA VAL A 42 0.88 -1.75 2.98
C VAL A 42 1.03 -3.15 2.41
N THR A 43 1.98 -3.91 2.94
CA THR A 43 2.18 -5.31 2.60
C THR A 43 1.73 -6.16 3.78
N VAL A 44 0.92 -7.18 3.52
CA VAL A 44 0.43 -8.15 4.51
C VAL A 44 0.72 -9.54 3.94
N ILE A 45 1.07 -10.48 4.81
CA ILE A 45 1.30 -11.89 4.46
C ILE A 45 0.07 -12.67 4.96
N GLU A 46 -0.48 -13.52 4.11
CA GLU A 46 -1.56 -14.46 4.44
C GLU A 46 -1.00 -15.86 4.69
#